data_AF-A0A931WUX7-F1
#
_entry.id   AF-A0A931WUX7-F1
#
_cell.length_a   1.000
_cell.length_b   1.000
_cell.length_c   1.000
_cell.angle_alpha   90.00
_cell.angle_beta   90.00
_cell.angle_gamma   90.00
#
_symmetry.space_group_name_H-M   'P 1'
#
loop_
_entity.id
_entity.type
_entity.pdbx_description
1 polymer ?
#
loop_
_entity_poly.entity_id
_entity_poly.type
_entity_poly.pdbx_seq_one_letter_code
_entity_poly.pdbx_strand_id
1 'polypeptide(L)'
;MGLDIGIINITYLPRPQGLAYRFAWEMATEASTSGYMHGEGNNWAPFSQRKVLLMLDDFASRRSLPAPQKAEVLAWVRSLPWEDWRDNVDPLLSVDDDDHDPILDHDPDIDGGLIELHFNW
;
A
#
# COMPACT_ATOMS: atom_id res chain seq x y z
N MET A 1 3.19 5.58 -32.90
CA MET A 1 2.71 5.43 -31.51
C MET A 1 3.63 6.30 -30.66
N GLY A 2 3.14 7.45 -30.19
CA GLY A 2 3.94 8.36 -29.36
C GLY A 2 4.03 7.78 -27.96
N LEU A 3 5.24 7.61 -27.45
CA LEU A 3 5.46 7.36 -26.03
C LEU A 3 5.19 8.68 -25.31
N ASP A 4 4.08 8.75 -24.58
CA ASP A 4 3.83 9.86 -23.67
C ASP A 4 4.91 9.81 -22.58
N ILE A 5 5.87 10.74 -22.66
CA ILE A 5 6.87 10.94 -21.63
C ILE A 5 6.19 11.75 -20.52
N GLY A 6 5.57 11.04 -19.56
CA GLY A 6 5.04 11.64 -18.34
C GLY A 6 6.16 12.00 -17.37
N ILE A 7 6.00 13.12 -16.65
CA ILE A 7 6.86 13.46 -15.52
C ILE A 7 6.32 12.70 -14.30
N ILE A 8 7.08 11.74 -13.78
CA ILE A 8 6.78 11.09 -12.50
C ILE A 8 7.34 11.98 -11.39
N ASN A 9 6.46 12.51 -10.53
CA ASN A 9 6.87 13.33 -9.39
C ASN A 9 7.06 12.44 -8.14
N ILE A 10 8.31 12.15 -7.78
CA ILE A 10 8.61 11.36 -6.58
C ILE A 10 8.50 12.27 -5.34
N THR A 11 7.57 11.95 -4.45
CA THR A 11 7.41 12.66 -3.18
C THR A 11 8.04 11.88 -2.04
N TYR A 12 9.04 12.46 -1.38
CA TYR A 12 9.64 11.86 -0.18
C TYR A 12 8.76 12.08 1.04
N LEU A 13 8.17 11.01 1.54
CA LEU A 13 7.36 11.04 2.76
C LEU A 13 8.28 10.99 4.01
N PRO A 14 7.88 11.66 5.11
CA PRO A 14 8.61 11.52 6.37
C PRO A 14 8.58 10.05 6.81
N ARG A 15 9.71 9.56 7.32
CA ARG A 15 9.79 8.20 7.84
C ARG A 15 8.76 8.03 8.99
N PRO A 16 7.81 7.08 8.88
CA PRO A 16 6.87 6.83 9.95
C PRO A 16 7.59 6.36 11.22
N GLN A 17 6.94 6.53 12.38
CA GLN A 17 7.46 6.11 13.67
C GLN A 17 6.58 5.01 14.27
N GLY A 18 7.07 4.35 15.32
CA GLY A 18 6.27 3.43 16.12
C GLY A 18 5.65 2.26 15.33
N LEU A 19 4.34 2.08 15.44
CA LEU A 19 3.61 1.00 14.76
C LEU A 19 3.50 1.23 13.25
N ALA A 20 3.35 2.47 12.81
CA ALA A 20 3.33 2.80 11.39
C ALA A 20 4.66 2.43 10.70
N TYR A 21 5.80 2.62 11.38
CA TYR A 21 7.09 2.15 10.89
C TYR A 21 7.12 0.64 10.66
N ARG A 22 6.61 -0.13 11.63
CA ARG A 22 6.56 -1.59 11.53
C ARG A 22 5.64 -2.06 10.42
N PHE A 23 4.52 -1.38 10.21
CA PHE A 23 3.61 -1.70 9.13
C PHE A 23 4.21 -1.34 7.76
N ALA A 24 4.88 -0.19 7.64
CA ALA A 24 5.61 0.17 6.43
C ALA A 24 6.72 -0.85 6.07
N TRP A 25 7.33 -1.48 7.07
CA TRP A 25 8.28 -2.58 6.85
C TRP A 25 7.61 -3.84 6.28
N GLU A 26 6.40 -4.18 6.73
CA GLU A 26 5.63 -5.32 6.18
C GLU A 26 5.25 -5.04 4.72
N MET A 27 4.86 -3.79 4.40
CA MET A 27 4.65 -3.36 3.01
C MET A 27 5.92 -3.48 2.15
N ALA A 28 7.08 -3.09 2.67
CA ALA A 28 8.34 -3.29 1.93
C ALA A 28 8.72 -4.76 1.75
N THR A 29 8.38 -5.61 2.72
CA THR A 29 8.62 -7.06 2.61
C THR A 29 7.71 -7.68 1.55
N GLU A 30 6.43 -7.28 1.53
CA GLU A 30 5.47 -7.68 0.48
C GLU A 30 5.96 -7.25 -0.91
N ALA A 31 6.41 -6.00 -1.04
CA ALA A 31 7.02 -5.50 -2.28
C ALA A 31 8.19 -6.40 -2.74
N SER A 32 9.04 -6.81 -1.79
CA SER A 32 10.16 -7.72 -2.07
C SER A 32 9.71 -9.10 -2.53
N THR A 33 8.68 -9.68 -1.92
CA THR A 33 8.24 -11.07 -2.17
C THR A 33 7.45 -11.23 -3.44
N SER A 34 6.68 -10.22 -3.84
CA SER A 34 5.88 -10.23 -5.07
C SER A 34 6.72 -9.97 -6.34
N GLY A 35 8.05 -9.90 -6.22
CA GLY A 35 8.95 -9.76 -7.36
C GLY A 35 9.03 -8.35 -7.95
N TYR A 36 8.49 -7.34 -7.25
CA TYR A 36 8.68 -5.96 -7.65
C TYR A 36 10.16 -5.54 -7.49
N MET A 37 10.60 -4.55 -8.28
CA MET A 37 12.03 -4.26 -8.51
C MET A 37 12.81 -3.99 -7.21
N HIS A 38 13.98 -4.64 -7.11
CA HIS A 38 15.00 -4.43 -6.07
C HIS A 38 16.07 -3.47 -6.59
N GLY A 39 16.21 -2.29 -5.95
CA GLY A 39 17.26 -1.31 -6.23
C GLY A 39 18.35 -1.31 -5.14
N GLU A 40 19.20 -0.27 -5.11
CA GLU A 40 20.27 -0.04 -4.12
C GLU A 40 19.78 0.01 -2.66
N GLY A 41 19.36 -1.14 -2.09
CA GLY A 41 18.78 -1.23 -0.75
C GLY A 41 17.32 -0.79 -0.64
N ASN A 42 16.64 -0.58 -1.77
CA ASN A 42 15.27 -0.05 -1.80
C ASN A 42 14.29 -1.10 -2.33
N ASN A 43 13.11 -1.16 -1.72
CA ASN A 43 11.98 -1.94 -2.22
C ASN A 43 10.93 -1.00 -2.80
N TRP A 44 10.30 -1.39 -3.88
CA TRP A 44 9.29 -0.58 -4.55
C TRP A 44 8.10 -1.44 -4.93
N ALA A 45 6.89 -0.96 -4.71
CA ALA A 45 5.70 -1.61 -5.25
C ALA A 45 4.50 -0.65 -5.39
N PRO A 46 3.62 -0.94 -6.36
CA PRO A 46 2.25 -0.43 -6.39
C PRO A 46 1.42 -1.02 -5.25
N PHE A 47 0.54 -0.22 -4.66
CA PHE A 47 -0.43 -0.65 -3.67
C PHE A 47 -1.77 -0.02 -3.94
N SER A 48 -2.82 -0.84 -4.04
CA SER A 48 -4.20 -0.37 -3.97
C SER A 48 -4.58 -0.09 -2.52
N GLN A 49 -5.51 0.85 -2.29
CA GLN A 49 -5.99 1.15 -0.95
C GLN A 49 -6.55 -0.11 -0.29
N ARG A 50 -7.34 -0.89 -1.03
CA ARG A 50 -7.85 -2.18 -0.59
C ARG A 50 -6.76 -3.14 -0.10
N LYS A 51 -5.70 -3.36 -0.90
CA LYS A 51 -4.59 -4.26 -0.52
C LYS A 51 -3.95 -3.82 0.79
N VAL A 52 -3.70 -2.52 0.96
CA VAL A 52 -3.11 -1.99 2.20
C VAL A 52 -4.03 -2.17 3.41
N LEU A 53 -5.35 -2.01 3.23
CA LEU A 53 -6.32 -2.25 4.30
C LEU A 53 -6.36 -3.73 4.71
N LEU A 54 -6.34 -4.66 3.75
CA LEU A 54 -6.26 -6.10 4.03
C LEU A 54 -4.97 -6.45 4.78
N MET A 55 -3.84 -5.90 4.34
CA MET A 55 -2.56 -6.08 5.02
C MET A 55 -2.57 -5.49 6.43
N LEU A 56 -3.22 -4.35 6.65
CA LEU A 56 -3.36 -3.73 7.96
C LEU A 56 -4.20 -4.60 8.90
N ASP A 57 -5.28 -5.20 8.39
CA ASP A 57 -6.13 -6.10 9.14
C ASP A 57 -5.38 -7.37 9.56
N ASP A 58 -4.62 -7.98 8.64
CA ASP A 58 -3.75 -9.10 8.93
C ASP A 58 -2.64 -8.74 9.94
N PHE A 59 -1.97 -7.60 9.75
CA PHE A 59 -0.95 -7.11 10.67
C PHE A 59 -1.51 -6.90 12.09
N ALA A 60 -2.69 -6.29 12.20
CA ALA A 60 -3.36 -6.08 13.47
C ALA A 60 -3.75 -7.41 14.13
N SER A 61 -4.23 -8.37 13.35
CA SER A 61 -4.58 -9.72 13.81
C SER A 61 -3.35 -10.47 14.33
N ARG A 62 -2.28 -10.58 13.53
CA ARG A 62 -1.03 -11.27 13.88
C ARG A 62 -0.37 -10.70 15.13
N ARG A 63 -0.47 -9.39 15.35
CA ARG A 63 0.10 -8.72 16.54
C ARG A 63 -0.90 -8.52 17.68
N SER A 64 -2.14 -8.97 17.53
CA SER A 64 -3.22 -8.75 18.50
C SER A 64 -3.36 -7.28 18.91
N LEU A 65 -3.27 -6.37 17.92
CA LEU A 65 -3.33 -4.93 18.16
C LEU A 65 -4.73 -4.52 18.64
N PRO A 66 -4.83 -3.76 19.73
CA PRO A 66 -6.09 -3.11 20.12
C PRO A 66 -6.57 -2.13 19.04
N ALA A 67 -7.89 -1.93 18.97
CA ALA A 67 -8.53 -0.95 18.08
C ALA A 67 -7.85 0.44 18.04
N PRO A 68 -7.47 1.09 19.17
CA PRO A 68 -6.80 2.39 19.11
C PRO A 68 -5.43 2.36 18.43
N GLN A 69 -4.67 1.26 18.57
CA GLN A 69 -3.36 1.12 17.92
C GLN A 69 -3.51 0.85 16.43
N LYS A 70 -4.50 0.05 16.04
CA LYS A 70 -4.86 -0.13 14.62
C LYS A 70 -5.27 1.20 13.98
N ALA A 71 -6.05 2.02 14.70
CA ALA A 71 -6.48 3.34 14.23
C ALA A 71 -5.30 4.31 14.02
N GLU A 72 -4.23 4.22 14.84
CA GLU A 72 -3.01 5.00 14.65
C GLU A 72 -2.32 4.66 13.32
N VAL A 73 -2.17 3.36 13.03
CA VAL A 73 -1.58 2.92 11.75
C VAL A 73 -2.49 3.29 10.58
N LEU A 74 -3.81 3.14 10.72
CA LEU A 74 -4.78 3.55 9.70
C LEU A 74 -4.71 5.06 9.41
N ALA A 75 -4.50 5.90 10.43
CA ALA A 75 -4.35 7.33 10.24
C ALA A 75 -3.09 7.66 9.41
N TRP A 76 -2.00 6.92 9.62
CA TRP A 76 -0.82 7.03 8.76
C TRP A 76 -1.11 6.56 7.34
N VAL A 77 -1.75 5.40 7.15
CA VAL A 77 -2.13 4.89 5.82
C VAL A 77 -2.96 5.92 5.05
N ARG A 78 -3.93 6.56 5.71
CA ARG A 78 -4.76 7.64 5.15
C ARG A 78 -3.98 8.89 4.73
N SER A 79 -2.82 9.14 5.34
CA SER A 79 -1.96 10.29 5.03
C SER A 79 -1.07 10.09 3.80
N LEU A 80 -1.02 8.88 3.25
CA LEU A 80 -0.26 8.58 2.04
C LEU A 80 -0.90 9.27 0.82
N PRO A 81 -0.12 9.57 -0.24
CA PRO A 81 -0.58 10.36 -1.38
C PRO A 81 -1.41 9.52 -2.36
N TRP A 82 -2.56 9.01 -1.91
CA TRP A 82 -3.52 8.26 -2.71
C TRP A 82 -4.04 9.08 -3.88
N GLU A 83 -4.18 8.45 -5.05
CA GLU A 83 -4.82 9.06 -6.21
C GLU A 83 -6.31 9.37 -5.95
N ASP A 84 -7.03 8.49 -5.24
CA ASP A 84 -8.45 8.67 -4.91
C ASP A 84 -8.86 7.89 -3.64
N TRP A 85 -8.50 8.38 -2.45
CA TRP A 85 -8.86 7.71 -1.19
C TRP A 85 -10.38 7.63 -1.00
N ARG A 86 -10.88 6.44 -0.68
CA ARG A 86 -12.30 6.17 -0.39
C ARG A 86 -12.50 5.64 1.02
N ASP A 87 -13.36 6.28 1.82
CA ASP A 87 -13.60 5.82 3.21
C ASP A 87 -14.34 4.48 3.30
N ASN A 88 -15.04 4.07 2.25
CA ASN A 88 -15.91 2.88 2.23
C ASN A 88 -15.39 1.76 1.31
N VAL A 89 -14.07 1.60 1.19
CA VAL A 89 -13.51 0.43 0.50
C VAL A 89 -13.83 -0.81 1.33
N ASP A 90 -14.68 -1.69 0.81
CA ASP A 90 -14.98 -2.96 1.46
C ASP A 90 -13.84 -3.95 1.17
N PRO A 91 -13.04 -4.36 2.18
CA PRO A 91 -11.97 -5.33 1.98
C PRO A 91 -12.49 -6.72 1.63
N LEU A 92 -13.79 -6.99 1.87
CA LEU A 92 -14.42 -8.30 1.70
C LEU A 92 -15.14 -8.47 0.35
N LEU A 93 -15.15 -7.45 -0.52
CA LEU A 93 -15.56 -7.63 -1.91
C LEU A 93 -14.51 -8.50 -2.60
N SER A 94 -14.75 -9.82 -2.61
CA SER A 94 -13.81 -10.80 -3.13
C SER A 94 -13.59 -10.59 -4.64
N VAL A 95 -12.34 -10.33 -4.99
CA VAL A 95 -11.80 -10.92 -6.19
C VAL A 95 -11.03 -12.12 -5.64
N ASP A 96 -11.64 -13.30 -5.71
CA ASP A 96 -10.97 -14.57 -5.46
C ASP A 96 -9.98 -14.83 -6.62
N ASP A 97 -9.03 -13.92 -6.83
CA ASP A 97 -7.95 -14.10 -7.79
C ASP A 97 -6.61 -14.03 -7.06
N ASP A 98 -5.95 -15.19 -7.03
CA ASP A 98 -4.60 -15.39 -6.50
C ASP A 98 -3.54 -14.69 -7.38
N ASP A 99 -3.96 -14.15 -8.53
CA ASP A 99 -3.14 -13.35 -9.44
C ASP A 99 -3.39 -11.83 -9.35
N HIS A 100 -4.21 -11.35 -8.41
CA HIS A 100 -4.58 -9.93 -8.31
C HIS A 100 -3.34 -9.02 -8.35
N ASP A 101 -3.12 -8.40 -9.51
CA ASP A 101 -2.05 -7.46 -9.73
C ASP A 101 -2.66 -6.05 -9.56
N PRO A 102 -2.29 -5.30 -8.52
CA PRO A 102 -2.85 -3.98 -8.25
C PRO A 102 -2.58 -2.97 -9.37
N ILE A 103 -1.73 -3.28 -10.35
CA ILE A 103 -1.55 -2.48 -11.57
C ILE A 103 -2.48 -2.96 -12.69
N LEU A 104 -2.51 -4.27 -12.98
CA LEU A 104 -3.24 -4.80 -14.14
C LEU A 104 -4.74 -4.85 -13.90
N ASP A 105 -5.14 -5.13 -12.67
CA ASP A 105 -6.54 -5.27 -12.25
C ASP A 105 -7.07 -4.01 -11.56
N HIS A 106 -6.35 -2.89 -11.71
CA HIS A 106 -6.73 -1.66 -11.06
C HIS A 106 -8.09 -1.17 -11.56
N ASP A 107 -9.08 -1.24 -10.69
CA ASP A 107 -10.38 -0.61 -10.87
C ASP A 107 -10.55 0.46 -9.79
N PRO A 108 -10.45 1.76 -10.13
CA PRO A 108 -10.50 2.83 -9.14
C PRO A 108 -11.82 2.86 -8.36
N ASP A 109 -12.90 2.29 -8.91
CA ASP A 109 -14.17 2.20 -8.21
C ASP A 109 -14.21 1.12 -7.13
N ILE A 110 -13.38 0.10 -7.30
CA ILE A 110 -13.27 -1.08 -6.42
C ILE A 110 -12.14 -0.88 -5.41
N ASP A 111 -11.01 -0.35 -5.85
CA ASP A 111 -9.75 -0.38 -5.11
C ASP A 111 -9.54 0.77 -4.14
N GLY A 112 -10.24 1.90 -4.33
CA GLY A 112 -10.01 3.13 -3.57
C GLY A 112 -8.71 3.84 -3.93
N GLY A 113 -8.31 3.72 -5.20
CA GLY A 113 -7.11 4.36 -5.72
C GLY A 113 -5.83 3.56 -5.49
N LEU A 114 -4.78 4.03 -6.18
CA LEU A 114 -3.46 3.43 -6.22
C LEU A 114 -2.43 4.39 -5.63
N ILE A 115 -1.40 3.84 -5.00
CA ILE A 115 -0.14 4.55 -4.72
C ILE A 115 1.03 3.70 -5.14
N GLU A 116 2.10 4.35 -5.47
CA GLU A 116 3.39 3.71 -5.68
C GLU A 116 4.34 4.14 -4.56
N LEU A 117 4.85 3.17 -3.81
CA LEU A 117 5.70 3.43 -2.66
C LEU A 117 7.11 2.92 -2.90
N HIS A 118 8.07 3.82 -2.70
CA HIS A 118 9.49 3.50 -2.61
C HIS A 118 9.91 3.49 -1.15
N PHE A 119 10.46 2.38 -0.72
CA PHE A 119 10.93 2.18 0.63
C PHE A 119 12.45 2.13 0.67
N ASN A 120 13.05 3.18 1.22
CA ASN A 120 14.50 3.27 1.44
C ASN A 120 14.80 3.03 2.93
N TRP A 121 15.52 1.96 3.23
CA TRP A 121 15.77 1.52 4.61
C TRP A 121 17.20 1.72 5.07
#